data_AF-A0A5S4FC87-F1
#
_entry.id   AF-A0A5S4FC87-F1
#
_cell.length_a   1.000
_cell.length_b   1.000
_cell.length_c   1.000
_cell.angle_alpha   90.00
_cell.angle_beta   90.00
_cell.angle_gamma   90.00
#
_symmetry.space_group_name_H-M   'P 1'
#
loop_
_entity.id
_entity.type
_entity.pdbx_description
1 polymer ?
#
loop_
_entity_poly.entity_id
_entity_poly.type
_entity_poly.pdbx_seq_one_letter_code
_entity_poly.pdbx_strand_id
1 'polypeptide(L)'
;MLERDHRRLEQRVEQEEGPACHRGRVEELAAAVHAAPPLALAELAPLVTRAAEAGDPAAEAIVTEAASRLTRTAAHVHQPGLPIVLAGGVLTGSEPVRRSVTKLLAGETVTTARDTAGAAAWLAARDLLPESEARALHTAFTASPCPVR
;
A
#
# COMPACT_ATOMS: atom_id res chain seq x y z
N MET A 1 -12.16 -52.97 -31.90
CA MET A 1 -11.53 -53.12 -30.56
C MET A 1 -10.40 -52.10 -30.33
N LEU A 2 -10.47 -50.89 -30.92
CA LEU A 2 -9.45 -49.84 -30.80
C LEU A 2 -10.03 -48.45 -30.43
N GLU A 3 -11.36 -48.32 -30.29
CA GLU A 3 -12.01 -47.05 -29.93
C GLU A 3 -12.27 -46.88 -28.43
N ARG A 4 -12.00 -47.91 -27.61
CA ARG A 4 -12.22 -47.86 -26.15
C ARG A 4 -11.07 -47.20 -25.38
N ASP A 5 -9.89 -47.05 -25.98
CA ASP A 5 -8.70 -46.54 -25.30
C ASP A 5 -8.54 -45.02 -25.42
N HIS A 6 -9.00 -44.38 -26.50
CA HIS A 6 -8.92 -42.92 -26.64
C HIS A 6 -9.82 -42.19 -25.62
N ARG A 7 -11.03 -42.71 -25.38
CA ARG A 7 -11.96 -42.12 -24.38
C ARG A 7 -11.45 -42.21 -22.94
N ARG A 8 -10.53 -43.13 -22.62
CA ARG A 8 -9.94 -43.27 -21.27
C ARG A 8 -8.78 -42.31 -21.01
N LEU A 9 -8.15 -41.78 -22.05
CA LEU A 9 -7.06 -40.80 -21.92
C LEU A 9 -7.59 -39.38 -21.82
N GLU A 10 -8.62 -39.03 -22.60
CA GLU A 10 -9.31 -37.74 -22.49
C GLU A 10 -9.99 -37.58 -21.13
N GLN A 11 -10.60 -38.64 -20.59
CA GLN A 11 -11.19 -38.64 -19.24
C GLN A 11 -10.16 -38.52 -18.10
N ARG A 12 -8.87 -38.82 -18.32
CA ARG A 12 -7.82 -38.65 -17.28
C ARG A 12 -7.28 -37.22 -17.23
N VAL A 13 -7.27 -36.51 -18.35
CA VAL A 13 -6.89 -35.09 -18.41
C VAL A 13 -8.02 -34.22 -17.86
N GLU A 14 -9.29 -34.57 -18.11
CA GLU A 14 -10.44 -33.82 -17.58
C GLU A 14 -10.71 -34.05 -16.08
N GLN A 15 -10.16 -35.09 -15.46
CA GLN A 15 -10.35 -35.38 -14.02
C GLN A 15 -9.24 -34.82 -13.11
N GLU A 16 -8.12 -34.33 -13.65
CA GLU A 16 -7.04 -33.71 -12.86
C GLU A 16 -7.17 -32.18 -12.69
N GLU A 17 -8.03 -31.52 -13.46
CA GLU A 17 -8.34 -30.08 -13.30
C GLU A 17 -9.43 -29.82 -12.24
N GLY A 18 -9.48 -30.65 -11.19
CA GLY A 18 -10.42 -30.48 -10.09
C GLY A 18 -10.07 -29.30 -9.16
N PRO A 19 -11.05 -28.77 -8.40
CA PRO A 19 -10.85 -27.69 -7.42
C PRO A 19 -9.78 -27.99 -6.33
N ALA A 20 -9.42 -29.27 -6.16
CA ALA A 20 -8.33 -29.71 -5.30
C ALA A 20 -6.93 -29.26 -5.81
N CYS A 21 -6.68 -29.25 -7.13
CA CYS A 21 -5.38 -28.80 -7.66
C CYS A 21 -5.21 -27.27 -7.56
N HIS A 22 -6.32 -26.52 -7.68
CA HIS A 22 -6.31 -25.07 -7.49
C HIS A 22 -6.05 -24.73 -6.02
N ARG A 23 -6.73 -25.41 -5.09
CA ARG A 23 -6.50 -25.21 -3.66
C ARG A 23 -5.05 -25.54 -3.28
N GLY A 24 -4.50 -26.66 -3.77
CA GLY A 24 -3.11 -27.02 -3.54
C GLY A 24 -2.11 -25.96 -4.03
N ARG A 25 -2.35 -25.38 -5.22
CA ARG A 25 -1.53 -24.29 -5.75
C ARG A 25 -1.62 -23.00 -4.93
N VAL A 26 -2.80 -22.67 -4.39
CA VAL A 26 -2.98 -21.50 -3.51
C VAL A 26 -2.24 -21.69 -2.19
N GLU A 27 -2.32 -22.88 -1.60
CA GLU A 27 -1.63 -23.22 -0.34
C GLU A 27 -0.10 -23.19 -0.53
N GLU A 28 0.41 -23.73 -1.63
CA GLU A 28 1.83 -23.70 -1.97
C GLU A 28 2.33 -22.26 -2.18
N LEU A 29 1.57 -21.42 -2.89
CA LEU A 29 1.89 -20.00 -3.04
C LEU A 29 1.91 -19.29 -1.68
N ALA A 30 0.89 -19.51 -0.85
CA ALA A 30 0.82 -18.89 0.48
C ALA A 30 2.02 -19.30 1.35
N ALA A 31 2.40 -20.58 1.33
CA ALA A 31 3.57 -21.07 2.06
C ALA A 31 4.88 -20.42 1.55
N ALA A 32 5.06 -20.34 0.23
CA ALA A 32 6.24 -19.70 -0.36
C ALA A 32 6.34 -18.21 0.00
N VAL A 33 5.22 -17.51 -0.05
CA VAL A 33 5.07 -16.10 0.34
C VAL A 33 5.44 -15.91 1.82
N HIS A 34 4.94 -16.76 2.71
CA HIS A 34 5.25 -16.68 4.15
C HIS A 34 6.69 -17.12 4.51
N ALA A 35 7.34 -17.90 3.66
CA ALA A 35 8.75 -18.29 3.85
C ALA A 35 9.75 -17.18 3.45
N ALA A 36 9.31 -16.17 2.69
CA ALA A 36 10.14 -15.04 2.29
C ALA A 36 10.32 -14.00 3.41
N PRO A 37 11.36 -13.15 3.37
CA PRO A 37 11.50 -12.04 4.30
C PRO A 37 10.25 -11.14 4.29
N PRO A 38 9.75 -10.66 5.45
CA PRO A 38 8.52 -9.87 5.50
C PRO A 38 8.53 -8.63 4.59
N LEU A 39 9.69 -8.03 4.35
CA LEU A 39 9.82 -6.88 3.46
C LEU A 39 9.54 -7.24 1.99
N ALA A 40 9.87 -8.46 1.56
CA ALA A 40 9.60 -8.91 0.18
C ALA A 40 8.09 -8.97 -0.10
N LEU A 41 7.26 -9.19 0.92
CA LEU A 41 5.80 -9.14 0.78
C LEU A 41 5.27 -7.76 0.37
N ALA A 42 6.00 -6.69 0.72
CA ALA A 42 5.60 -5.34 0.35
C ALA A 42 5.57 -5.15 -1.18
N GLU A 43 6.34 -5.93 -1.94
CA GLU A 43 6.32 -5.91 -3.41
C GLU A 43 4.97 -6.36 -3.99
N LEU A 44 4.15 -7.08 -3.22
CA LEU A 44 2.81 -7.49 -3.62
C LEU A 44 1.76 -6.39 -3.42
N ALA A 45 2.07 -5.31 -2.69
CA ALA A 45 1.12 -4.24 -2.40
C ALA A 45 0.46 -3.61 -3.65
N PRO A 46 1.18 -3.36 -4.76
CA PRO A 46 0.56 -2.87 -6.00
C PRO A 46 -0.48 -3.82 -6.59
N LEU A 47 -0.38 -5.13 -6.36
CA LEU A 47 -1.39 -6.10 -6.79
C LEU A 47 -2.70 -5.90 -6.02
N VAL A 48 -2.62 -5.70 -4.71
CA VAL A 48 -3.77 -5.41 -3.86
C VAL A 48 -4.43 -4.10 -4.28
N THR A 49 -3.64 -3.05 -4.54
CA THR A 49 -4.16 -1.77 -5.03
C THR A 49 -4.97 -1.95 -6.32
N ARG A 50 -4.41 -2.61 -7.33
CA ARG A 50 -5.10 -2.85 -8.61
C ARG A 50 -6.35 -3.71 -8.45
N ALA A 51 -6.29 -4.75 -7.63
CA ALA A 51 -7.44 -5.61 -7.38
C ALA A 51 -8.58 -4.87 -6.67
N ALA A 52 -8.27 -4.02 -5.69
CA ALA A 52 -9.26 -3.19 -5.02
C ALA A 52 -9.87 -2.15 -5.96
N GLU A 53 -9.08 -1.55 -6.86
CA GLU A 53 -9.60 -0.67 -7.91
C GLU A 53 -10.54 -1.40 -8.89
N ALA A 54 -10.30 -2.70 -9.12
CA ALA A 54 -11.16 -3.56 -9.92
C ALA A 54 -12.40 -4.09 -9.15
N GLY A 55 -12.56 -3.75 -7.87
CA GLY A 55 -13.70 -4.18 -7.05
C GLY A 55 -13.59 -5.61 -6.51
N ASP A 56 -12.37 -6.17 -6.41
CA ASP A 56 -12.17 -7.47 -5.77
C ASP A 56 -12.49 -7.40 -4.26
N PRO A 57 -13.45 -8.20 -3.75
CA PRO A 57 -13.88 -8.10 -2.35
C PRO A 57 -12.79 -8.40 -1.32
N ALA A 58 -11.85 -9.29 -1.64
CA ALA A 58 -10.76 -9.64 -0.72
C ALA A 58 -9.74 -8.48 -0.65
N ALA A 59 -9.42 -7.86 -1.78
CA ALA A 59 -8.55 -6.69 -1.83
C ALA A 59 -9.17 -5.49 -1.12
N GLU A 60 -10.47 -5.24 -1.28
CA GLU A 60 -11.19 -4.21 -0.55
C GLU A 60 -11.17 -4.44 0.97
N ALA A 61 -11.29 -5.70 1.42
CA ALA A 61 -11.17 -6.05 2.83
C ALA A 61 -9.76 -5.75 3.38
N ILE A 62 -8.71 -6.06 2.62
CA ILE A 62 -7.32 -5.72 2.98
C ILE A 62 -7.14 -4.20 3.09
N VAL A 63 -7.64 -3.44 2.11
CA VAL A 63 -7.57 -1.96 2.11
C VAL A 63 -8.30 -1.38 3.32
N THR A 64 -9.47 -1.91 3.65
CA THR A 64 -10.27 -1.46 4.79
C THR A 64 -9.56 -1.73 6.12
N GLU A 65 -9.01 -2.94 6.27
CA GLU A 65 -8.26 -3.30 7.48
C GLU A 65 -6.97 -2.50 7.62
N ALA A 66 -6.24 -2.28 6.52
CA ALA A 66 -5.07 -1.42 6.51
C ALA A 66 -5.42 0.01 6.97
N ALA A 67 -6.48 0.59 6.40
CA ALA A 67 -6.92 1.93 6.77
C ALA A 67 -7.31 2.02 8.26
N SER A 68 -8.06 1.04 8.76
CA SER A 68 -8.45 0.91 10.17
C SER A 68 -7.22 0.86 11.10
N ARG A 69 -6.21 0.06 10.76
CA ARG A 69 -4.99 -0.05 11.57
C ARG A 69 -4.19 1.25 11.59
N LEU A 70 -4.05 1.90 10.44
CA LEU A 70 -3.32 3.16 10.33
C LEU A 70 -4.00 4.26 11.13
N THR A 71 -5.32 4.42 11.00
CA THR A 71 -6.08 5.48 11.69
C THR A 71 -6.13 5.24 13.20
N ARG A 72 -6.28 3.98 13.63
CA ARG A 72 -6.18 3.63 15.06
C ARG A 72 -4.80 3.95 15.64
N THR A 73 -3.74 3.69 14.88
CA THR A 73 -2.36 4.01 15.31
C THR A 73 -2.18 5.52 15.42
N ALA A 74 -2.65 6.28 14.43
CA ALA A 74 -2.61 7.74 14.46
C ALA A 74 -3.40 8.31 15.64
N ALA A 75 -4.62 7.82 15.88
CA ALA A 75 -5.47 8.26 16.97
C ALA A 75 -4.85 8.07 18.37
N HIS A 76 -3.93 7.10 18.51
CA HIS A 76 -3.26 6.85 19.80
C HIS A 76 -2.26 7.94 20.17
N VAL A 77 -1.74 8.69 19.19
CA VAL A 77 -0.72 9.73 19.38
C VAL A 77 -1.21 11.12 18.98
N HIS A 78 -2.37 11.20 18.33
CA HIS A 78 -2.92 12.45 17.81
C HIS A 78 -3.40 13.37 18.92
N GLN A 79 -3.07 14.65 18.80
CA GLN A 79 -3.62 15.71 19.64
C GLN A 79 -4.73 16.43 18.88
N PRO A 80 -5.95 16.52 19.44
CA PRO A 80 -7.06 17.19 18.78
C PRO A 80 -6.71 18.61 18.32
N GLY A 81 -7.10 18.96 17.09
CA GLY A 81 -6.88 20.29 16.52
C GLY A 81 -5.53 20.47 15.82
N LEU A 82 -4.61 19.51 15.91
CA LEU A 82 -3.41 19.51 15.06
C LEU A 82 -3.69 18.85 13.70
N PRO A 83 -2.95 19.18 12.64
CA PRO A 83 -3.06 18.48 11.36
C PRO A 83 -2.48 17.06 11.41
N ILE A 84 -3.10 16.13 10.68
CA ILE A 84 -2.54 14.80 10.37
C ILE A 84 -1.90 14.87 8.98
N VAL A 85 -0.63 14.47 8.87
CA VAL A 85 0.12 14.47 7.61
C VAL A 85 0.25 13.04 7.09
N LEU A 86 -0.30 12.78 5.91
CA LEU A 86 -0.15 11.51 5.20
C LEU A 86 1.20 11.47 4.48
N ALA A 87 2.01 10.45 4.75
CA ALA A 87 3.35 10.29 4.19
C ALA A 87 3.64 8.82 3.84
N GLY A 88 4.69 8.60 3.04
CA GLY A 88 5.17 7.27 2.67
C GLY A 88 4.43 6.64 1.50
N GLY A 89 5.09 5.70 0.82
CA GLY A 89 4.68 5.14 -0.47
C GLY A 89 3.30 4.49 -0.49
N VAL A 90 2.80 3.99 0.64
CA VAL A 90 1.43 3.43 0.72
C VAL A 90 0.39 4.54 0.61
N LEU A 91 0.48 5.57 1.45
CA LEU A 91 -0.52 6.65 1.49
C LEU A 91 -0.39 7.61 0.31
N THR A 92 0.81 7.77 -0.25
CA THR A 92 1.02 8.60 -1.45
C THR A 92 0.81 7.83 -2.74
N GLY A 93 1.14 6.54 -2.79
CA GLY A 93 1.11 5.71 -4.00
C GLY A 93 -0.16 4.88 -4.22
N SER A 94 -0.87 4.49 -3.16
CA SER A 94 -2.11 3.70 -3.29
C SER A 94 -3.34 4.57 -3.05
N GLU A 95 -4.10 4.84 -4.12
CA GLU A 95 -5.35 5.61 -4.00
C GLU A 95 -6.38 4.93 -3.07
N PRO A 96 -6.69 3.61 -3.18
CA PRO A 96 -7.72 2.99 -2.37
C PRO A 96 -7.48 3.10 -0.86
N VAL A 97 -6.23 2.86 -0.44
CA VAL A 97 -5.80 3.00 0.96
C VAL A 97 -5.90 4.45 1.41
N ARG A 98 -5.39 5.41 0.63
CA ARG A 98 -5.49 6.84 0.95
C ARG A 98 -6.94 7.27 1.10
N ARG A 99 -7.81 6.89 0.17
CA ARG A 99 -9.24 7.22 0.20
C ARG A 99 -9.91 6.67 1.45
N SER A 100 -9.64 5.41 1.78
CA SER A 100 -10.20 4.75 2.97
C SER A 100 -9.73 5.40 4.27
N VAL A 101 -8.44 5.74 4.37
CA VAL A 101 -7.87 6.48 5.52
C VAL A 101 -8.49 7.87 5.64
N THR A 102 -8.54 8.66 4.56
CA THR A 102 -9.13 10.00 4.58
C THR A 102 -10.60 9.98 4.98
N LYS A 103 -11.35 8.96 4.57
CA LYS A 103 -12.75 8.77 4.99
C LYS A 103 -12.87 8.53 6.50
N LEU A 104 -11.99 7.71 7.07
CA LEU A 104 -11.99 7.43 8.51
C LEU A 104 -11.52 8.62 9.35
N LEU A 105 -10.72 9.52 8.78
CA LEU A 105 -10.27 10.77 9.41
C LEU A 105 -11.20 11.96 9.11
N ALA A 106 -12.42 11.71 8.65
CA ALA A 106 -13.38 12.78 8.38
C ALA A 106 -13.61 13.62 9.66
N GLY A 107 -13.35 14.93 9.57
CA GLY A 107 -13.40 15.86 10.70
C GLY A 107 -12.03 16.34 11.19
N GLU A 108 -10.95 15.65 10.83
CA GLU A 108 -9.57 16.09 11.09
C GLU A 108 -9.04 16.95 9.94
N THR A 109 -8.05 17.80 10.24
CA THR A 109 -7.30 18.50 9.19
C THR A 109 -6.25 17.56 8.61
N VAL A 110 -6.52 17.00 7.43
CA VAL A 110 -5.60 16.05 6.77
C VAL A 110 -4.85 16.72 5.63
N THR A 111 -3.53 16.57 5.60
CA THR A 111 -2.65 17.04 4.51
C THR A 111 -1.73 15.93 4.04
N THR A 112 -1.05 16.12 2.90
CA THR A 112 -0.06 15.15 2.38
C THR A 112 1.33 15.75 2.47
N ALA A 113 2.31 14.95 2.86
CA ALA A 113 3.71 15.35 2.88
C ALA A 113 4.19 15.78 1.48
N ARG A 114 5.07 16.78 1.45
CA ARG A 114 5.75 17.25 0.24
C ARG A 114 7.15 16.64 0.16
N ASP A 115 8.17 17.45 -0.09
CA ASP A 115 9.55 16.98 -0.15
C ASP A 115 10.11 16.72 1.26
N THR A 116 10.25 15.43 1.60
CA THR A 116 10.84 15.00 2.87
C THR A 116 12.36 15.12 2.88
N ALA A 117 13.02 14.98 1.72
CA ALA A 117 14.47 15.16 1.60
C ALA A 117 14.82 16.65 1.74
N GLY A 118 14.07 17.51 1.06
CA GLY A 118 14.13 18.95 1.21
C GLY A 118 13.84 19.42 2.64
N ALA A 119 12.83 18.85 3.31
CA ALA A 119 12.57 19.11 4.74
C ALA A 119 13.74 18.70 5.65
N ALA A 120 14.39 17.57 5.37
CA ALA A 120 15.58 17.15 6.11
C ALA A 120 16.76 18.10 5.90
N ALA A 121 16.99 18.54 4.66
CA ALA A 121 18.02 19.53 4.34
C ALA A 121 17.75 20.87 5.03
N TRP A 122 16.47 21.30 5.11
CA TRP A 122 16.07 22.48 5.87
C TRP A 122 16.38 22.34 7.36
N LEU A 123 16.05 21.19 7.97
CA LEU A 123 16.36 20.93 9.38
C LEU A 123 17.86 20.97 9.66
N ALA A 124 18.69 20.44 8.75
CA ALA A 124 20.14 20.50 8.86
C ALA A 124 20.69 21.93 8.71
N ALA A 125 20.11 22.74 7.82
CA ALA A 125 20.53 24.12 7.59
C ALA A 125 20.02 25.09 8.67
N ARG A 126 18.92 24.76 9.37
CA ARG A 126 18.24 25.64 10.32
C ARG A 126 19.16 26.16 11.42
N ASP A 127 20.06 25.32 11.93
CA ASP A 127 20.97 25.67 13.03
C ASP A 127 22.19 26.49 12.55
N LEU A 128 22.35 26.67 11.23
CA LEU A 128 23.41 27.45 10.59
C LEU A 128 22.94 28.83 10.12
N LEU A 129 21.64 29.12 10.23
CA LEU A 129 21.01 30.34 9.74
C LEU A 129 20.31 31.09 10.88
N PRO A 130 20.17 32.43 10.80
CA PRO A 130 19.24 33.16 11.64
C PRO A 130 17.82 32.58 11.54
N GLU A 131 17.07 32.51 12.65
CA GLU A 131 15.74 31.88 12.67
C GLU A 131 14.79 32.49 11.61
N SER A 132 14.82 33.81 11.44
CA SER A 132 14.01 34.52 10.45
C SER A 132 14.32 34.08 9.03
N GLU A 133 15.60 33.86 8.71
CA GLU A 133 16.06 33.43 7.40
C GLU A 133 15.72 31.94 7.17
N ALA A 134 15.98 31.09 8.15
CA ALA A 134 15.57 29.68 8.08
C ALA A 134 14.05 29.57 7.84
N ARG A 135 13.24 30.36 8.54
CA ARG A 135 11.78 30.38 8.36
C ARG A 135 11.37 30.87 6.97
N ALA A 136 12.03 31.91 6.45
CA ALA A 136 11.77 32.42 5.09
C ALA A 136 12.11 31.38 4.01
N LEU A 137 13.16 30.58 4.22
CA LEU A 137 13.61 29.57 3.27
C LEU A 137 12.83 28.24 3.34
N HIS A 138 12.06 28.00 4.40
CA HIS A 138 11.33 26.73 4.60
C HIS A 138 10.54 26.29 3.36
N THR A 139 9.79 27.20 2.75
CA THR A 139 8.98 26.90 1.56
C THR A 139 9.84 26.51 0.36
N ALA A 140 11.03 27.12 0.19
CA ALA A 140 11.92 26.80 -0.92
C ALA A 140 12.50 25.38 -0.78
N PHE A 141 12.79 24.95 0.44
CA PHE A 141 13.27 23.60 0.71
C PHE A 141 12.17 22.55 0.64
N THR A 142 10.94 22.86 1.07
CA THR A 142 9.86 21.86 1.24
C THR A 142 8.86 21.82 0.09
N ALA A 143 8.97 22.73 -0.88
CA ALA A 143 8.21 22.62 -2.12
C ALA A 143 8.57 21.31 -2.81
N SER A 144 7.56 20.55 -3.25
CA SER A 144 7.80 19.32 -4.01
C SER A 144 8.66 19.66 -5.23
N PRO A 145 9.74 18.90 -5.49
CA PRO A 145 10.51 19.10 -6.71
C PRO A 145 9.59 18.96 -7.91
N CYS A 146 9.78 19.80 -8.92
CA CYS A 146 9.13 19.63 -10.20
C CYS A 146 9.44 18.20 -10.70
N PRO A 147 8.43 17.37 -11.06
CA PRO A 147 8.72 16.05 -11.58
C PRO A 147 9.53 16.20 -12.87
N VAL A 148 10.78 15.76 -12.83
CA VAL A 148 11.61 15.58 -14.01
C VAL A 148 10.92 14.55 -14.90
N ARG A 149 10.50 14.98 -16.09
CA ARG A 149 9.86 14.14 -17.11
C ARG A 149 10.83 13.15 -17.72
#